data_AF-A0A7S1RSR4-F1
#
_entry.id   AF-A0A7S1RSR4-F1
#
_cell.length_a   1.000
_cell.length_b   1.000
_cell.length_c   1.000
_cell.angle_alpha   90.00
_cell.angle_beta   90.00
_cell.angle_gamma   90.00
#
_symmetry.space_group_name_H-M   'P 1'
#
loop_
_entity.id
_entity.type
_entity.pdbx_description
1 polymer ?
#
loop_
_entity_poly.entity_id
_entity_poly.type
_entity_poly.pdbx_seq_one_letter_code
_entity_poly.pdbx_strand_id
1 'polypeptide(L)'
;IEDRLQEEVGATILKMAAAGIRVWMLTGDKTETAVNIGIATGLLDPIDGERGERPIFTSSDFEVDGVFQPQAVTRKLGIVAEKAREVARAGRMYEGFVIDGRCLEVALEPSNELDFVAVSRTCKTVICCRVSPKQKGAVVCLMKREEKDITLAVG
;
A
#
# COMPACT_ATOMS: atom_id res chain seq x y z
N ILE A 1 -11.81 17.20 -13.80
CA ILE A 1 -11.05 18.23 -13.07
C ILE A 1 -9.92 17.47 -12.40
N GLU A 2 -8.68 17.63 -12.87
CA GLU A 2 -7.52 16.99 -12.26
C GLU A 2 -7.21 17.70 -10.93
N ASP A 3 -6.98 16.93 -9.87
CA ASP A 3 -6.49 17.48 -8.61
C ASP A 3 -5.08 18.05 -8.83
N ARG A 4 -4.94 19.36 -8.65
CA ARG A 4 -3.66 20.04 -8.87
C ARG A 4 -2.70 19.69 -7.74
N LEU A 5 -1.67 18.93 -8.06
CA LEU A 5 -0.56 18.65 -7.17
C LEU A 5 0.27 19.92 -6.92
N GLN A 6 0.97 19.95 -5.78
CA GLN A 6 2.01 20.96 -5.57
C GLN A 6 3.11 20.78 -6.62
N GLU A 7 3.87 21.86 -6.87
CA GLU A 7 4.98 21.83 -7.82
C GLU A 7 6.02 20.76 -7.40
N GLU A 8 6.58 20.06 -8.39
CA GLU A 8 7.68 19.10 -8.21
C GLU A 8 7.38 17.88 -7.30
N VAL A 9 6.12 17.59 -6.95
CA VAL A 9 5.78 16.42 -6.09
C VAL A 9 6.27 15.11 -6.71
N GLY A 10 5.96 14.86 -7.98
CA GLY A 10 6.40 13.65 -8.68
C GLY A 10 7.92 13.55 -8.77
N ALA A 11 8.60 14.65 -9.14
CA ALA A 11 10.06 14.69 -9.22
C ALA A 11 10.72 14.43 -7.85
N THR A 12 10.13 14.93 -6.77
CA THR A 12 10.59 14.71 -5.40
C THR A 12 10.43 13.24 -4.99
N ILE A 13 9.28 12.63 -5.27
CA ILE A 13 9.02 11.22 -4.99
C ILE A 13 10.01 10.31 -5.74
N LEU A 14 10.27 10.61 -7.02
CA LEU A 14 11.24 9.85 -7.81
C LEU A 14 12.67 9.96 -7.25
N LYS A 15 13.06 11.15 -6.76
CA LYS A 15 14.36 11.34 -6.08
C LYS A 15 14.44 10.57 -4.77
N MET A 16 13.36 10.56 -3.97
CA MET A 16 13.28 9.75 -2.75
C MET A 16 13.41 8.26 -3.06
N ALA A 17 12.68 7.76 -4.06
CA ALA A 17 12.77 6.38 -4.50
C ALA A 17 14.18 6.01 -4.99
N ALA A 18 14.82 6.87 -5.78
CA ALA A 18 16.20 6.68 -6.24
C ALA A 18 17.23 6.68 -5.09
N ALA A 19 16.92 7.36 -3.98
CA ALA A 19 17.72 7.35 -2.76
C ALA A 19 17.42 6.14 -1.83
N GLY A 20 16.56 5.21 -2.27
CA GLY A 20 16.18 4.02 -1.48
C GLY A 20 15.11 4.29 -0.41
N ILE A 21 14.44 5.45 -0.47
CA ILE A 21 13.36 5.79 0.46
C ILE A 21 12.04 5.27 -0.09
N ARG A 22 11.37 4.38 0.66
CA ARG A 22 10.03 3.89 0.34
C ARG A 22 8.98 4.93 0.73
N VAL A 23 8.17 5.36 -0.23
CA VAL A 23 7.12 6.37 -0.02
C VAL A 23 5.75 5.72 -0.05
N TRP A 24 4.97 5.91 1.01
CA TRP A 24 3.61 5.42 1.16
C TRP A 24 2.62 6.58 1.23
N MET A 25 1.43 6.40 0.70
CA MET A 25 0.36 7.41 0.74
C MET A 25 -0.75 6.95 1.69
N LEU A 26 -1.08 7.78 2.67
CA LEU A 26 -2.19 7.54 3.59
C LEU A 26 -3.20 8.69 3.51
N THR A 27 -4.30 8.48 2.79
CA THR A 27 -5.30 9.52 2.49
C THR A 27 -6.71 9.18 2.99
N GLY A 28 -7.49 10.22 3.29
CA GLY A 28 -8.93 10.11 3.54
C GLY A 28 -9.77 10.03 2.26
N ASP A 29 -9.16 10.22 1.09
CA ASP A 29 -9.85 10.22 -0.19
C ASP A 29 -10.33 8.83 -0.63
N LYS A 30 -11.17 8.82 -1.66
CA LYS A 30 -11.63 7.60 -2.32
C LYS A 30 -10.48 6.89 -3.02
N THR A 31 -10.62 5.58 -3.19
CA THR A 31 -9.63 4.70 -3.79
C THR A 31 -9.22 5.17 -5.19
N GLU A 32 -10.19 5.56 -6.02
CA GLU A 32 -9.95 5.98 -7.40
C GLU A 32 -9.09 7.24 -7.46
N THR A 33 -9.39 8.24 -6.62
CA THR A 33 -8.60 9.46 -6.50
C THR A 33 -7.19 9.16 -6.01
N ALA A 34 -7.04 8.33 -4.98
CA ALA A 34 -5.74 7.97 -4.42
C ALA A 34 -4.85 7.24 -5.43
N VAL A 35 -5.43 6.32 -6.22
CA VAL A 35 -4.73 5.61 -7.30
C VAL A 35 -4.33 6.57 -8.41
N ASN A 36 -5.22 7.47 -8.84
CA ASN A 36 -4.91 8.46 -9.87
C ASN A 36 -3.76 9.38 -9.44
N ILE A 37 -3.76 9.84 -8.18
CA ILE A 37 -2.66 10.63 -7.62
C ILE A 37 -1.39 9.76 -7.56
N GLY A 38 -1.50 8.50 -7.14
CA GLY A 38 -0.38 7.56 -7.11
C GLY A 38 0.30 7.40 -8.46
N ILE A 39 -0.50 7.32 -9.53
CA ILE A 39 0.01 7.24 -10.91
C ILE A 39 0.62 8.59 -11.35
N ALA A 40 -0.10 9.70 -11.15
CA ALA A 40 0.37 11.04 -11.55
C ALA A 40 1.68 11.46 -10.86
N THR A 41 1.96 10.91 -9.68
CA THR A 41 3.17 11.18 -8.90
C THR A 41 4.30 10.18 -9.13
N GLY A 42 4.06 9.10 -9.89
CA GLY A 42 5.04 8.02 -10.10
C GLY A 42 5.21 7.08 -8.90
N LEU A 43 4.31 7.12 -7.91
CA LEU A 43 4.26 6.12 -6.84
C LEU A 43 3.86 4.75 -7.39
N LEU A 44 2.86 4.73 -8.28
CA LEU A 44 2.39 3.54 -8.99
C LEU A 44 2.67 3.68 -10.48
N ASP A 45 3.16 2.61 -11.09
CA ASP A 45 3.22 2.52 -12.55
C ASP A 45 1.82 2.13 -13.09
N PRO A 46 1.36 2.69 -14.22
CA PRO A 46 0.07 2.33 -14.83
C PRO A 46 0.02 0.84 -15.18
N ILE A 47 -1.14 0.22 -14.97
CA ILE A 47 -1.38 -1.22 -15.22
C ILE A 47 -1.13 -1.60 -16.68
N ASP A 48 -1.37 -0.68 -17.63
CA ASP A 48 -1.28 -0.92 -19.08
C ASP A 48 0.09 -0.53 -19.69
N GLY A 49 1.09 -0.17 -18.87
CA GLY A 49 2.42 0.19 -19.38
C GLY A 49 3.24 -1.04 -19.79
N GLU A 50 4.17 -0.87 -20.74
CA GLU A 50 5.13 -1.91 -21.18
C GLU A 50 6.03 -2.47 -20.06
N ARG A 51 5.91 -1.99 -18.82
CA ARG A 51 6.61 -2.44 -17.60
C ARG A 51 5.81 -3.46 -16.76
N GLY A 52 4.59 -3.80 -17.17
CA GLY A 52 3.61 -4.56 -16.39
C GLY A 52 3.87 -6.06 -16.29
N GLU A 53 4.83 -6.48 -15.47
CA GLU A 53 4.91 -7.88 -14.98
C GLU A 53 4.61 -8.02 -13.48
N ARG A 54 4.54 -6.91 -12.74
CA ARG A 54 4.39 -6.92 -11.29
C ARG A 54 2.94 -6.62 -10.88
N PRO A 55 2.30 -7.45 -10.06
CA PRO A 55 0.90 -7.25 -9.67
C PRO A 55 0.75 -6.05 -8.73
N ILE A 56 -0.43 -5.42 -8.80
CA ILE A 56 -0.95 -4.48 -7.81
C ILE A 56 -2.08 -5.18 -7.07
N PHE A 57 -2.00 -5.22 -5.74
CA PHE A 57 -3.11 -5.70 -4.92
C PHE A 57 -4.00 -4.53 -4.53
N THR A 58 -5.31 -4.74 -4.55
CA THR A 58 -6.36 -3.78 -4.22
C THR A 58 -7.29 -4.39 -3.17
N SER A 59 -8.06 -3.58 -2.45
CA SER A 59 -9.07 -4.10 -1.49
C SER A 59 -9.97 -5.18 -2.10
N SER A 60 -10.37 -5.04 -3.37
CA SER A 60 -11.23 -6.01 -4.05
C SER A 60 -10.59 -7.41 -4.17
N ASP A 61 -9.26 -7.51 -4.17
CA ASP A 61 -8.57 -8.81 -4.15
C ASP A 61 -8.84 -9.57 -2.84
N PHE A 62 -9.14 -8.85 -1.75
CA PHE A 62 -9.42 -9.35 -0.41
C PHE A 62 -10.91 -9.50 -0.09
N GLU A 63 -11.79 -8.99 -0.96
CA GLU A 63 -13.26 -9.03 -0.83
C GLU A 63 -13.87 -10.23 -1.57
N VAL A 64 -15.14 -10.55 -1.31
CA VAL A 64 -15.87 -11.59 -2.06
C VAL A 64 -16.86 -10.90 -2.98
N ASP A 65 -16.68 -11.01 -4.29
CA ASP A 65 -17.50 -10.34 -5.30
C ASP A 65 -17.62 -8.81 -5.06
N GLY A 66 -16.53 -8.19 -4.61
CA GLY A 66 -16.49 -6.76 -4.26
C GLY A 66 -17.22 -6.40 -2.96
N VAL A 67 -17.58 -7.40 -2.16
CA VAL A 67 -18.24 -7.22 -0.86
C VAL A 67 -17.24 -7.47 0.27
N PHE A 68 -17.10 -6.46 1.12
CA PHE A 68 -16.30 -6.52 2.34
C PHE A 68 -16.82 -7.60 3.30
N GLN A 69 -15.95 -8.54 3.64
CA GLN A 69 -16.19 -9.57 4.65
C GLN A 69 -14.90 -9.78 5.46
N PRO A 70 -14.89 -9.52 6.78
CA PRO A 70 -13.67 -9.60 7.59
C PRO A 70 -12.94 -10.94 7.47
N GLN A 71 -13.66 -12.06 7.51
CA GLN A 71 -13.06 -13.40 7.41
C GLN A 71 -12.47 -13.68 6.02
N ALA A 72 -13.01 -13.06 4.97
CA ALA A 72 -12.44 -13.15 3.64
C ALA A 72 -11.13 -12.35 3.55
N VAL A 73 -11.10 -11.15 4.13
CA VAL A 73 -9.90 -10.31 4.21
C VAL A 73 -8.79 -11.04 4.95
N THR A 74 -9.05 -11.55 6.16
CA THR A 74 -8.07 -12.33 6.93
C THR A 74 -7.52 -13.51 6.13
N ARG A 75 -8.40 -14.35 5.56
CA ARG A 75 -7.98 -15.55 4.81
C ARG A 75 -7.16 -15.19 3.58
N LYS A 76 -7.61 -14.24 2.78
CA LYS A 76 -6.95 -13.85 1.53
C LYS A 76 -5.65 -13.10 1.80
N LEU A 77 -5.61 -12.26 2.84
CA LEU A 77 -4.38 -11.59 3.28
C LEU A 77 -3.31 -12.60 3.69
N GLY A 78 -3.66 -13.63 4.45
CA GLY A 78 -2.73 -14.71 4.81
C GLY A 78 -2.15 -15.42 3.59
N ILE A 79 -2.98 -15.77 2.61
CA ILE A 79 -2.54 -16.41 1.36
C ILE A 79 -1.58 -15.51 0.58
N VAL A 80 -1.90 -14.21 0.47
CA VAL A 80 -1.03 -13.25 -0.23
C VAL A 80 0.27 -13.02 0.55
N ALA A 81 0.23 -13.02 1.88
CA ALA A 81 1.41 -12.87 2.72
C ALA A 81 2.37 -14.05 2.63
N GLU A 82 1.87 -15.29 2.54
CA GLU A 82 2.70 -16.47 2.26
C GLU A 82 3.45 -16.32 0.94
N LYS A 83 2.74 -15.95 -0.13
CA LYS A 83 3.35 -15.67 -1.44
C LYS A 83 4.32 -14.49 -1.39
N ALA A 84 4.00 -13.44 -0.64
CA ALA A 84 4.85 -12.26 -0.49
C ALA A 84 6.21 -12.62 0.14
N ARG A 85 6.23 -13.58 1.08
CA ARG A 85 7.47 -14.10 1.69
C ARG A 85 8.33 -14.85 0.67
N GLU A 86 7.74 -15.61 -0.24
CA GLU A 86 8.45 -16.30 -1.32
C GLU A 86 9.02 -15.31 -2.34
N VAL A 87 8.21 -14.34 -2.75
CA VAL A 87 8.61 -13.27 -3.68
C VAL A 87 9.77 -12.44 -3.10
N ALA A 88 9.71 -12.12 -1.81
CA ALA A 88 10.79 -11.43 -1.10
C ALA A 88 12.09 -12.25 -1.06
N ARG A 89 12.02 -13.57 -0.81
CA ARG A 89 13.19 -14.47 -0.84
C ARG A 89 13.83 -14.54 -2.23
N ALA A 90 13.04 -14.40 -3.29
CA ALA A 90 13.51 -14.33 -4.66
C ALA A 90 14.08 -12.94 -5.05
N GLY A 91 14.12 -11.97 -4.12
CA GLY A 91 14.56 -10.60 -4.39
C GLY A 91 13.64 -9.82 -5.32
N ARG A 92 12.39 -10.27 -5.48
CA ARG A 92 11.38 -9.62 -6.33
C ARG A 92 10.45 -8.78 -5.46
N MET A 93 9.72 -7.88 -6.12
CA MET A 93 8.73 -7.00 -5.49
C MET A 93 7.45 -7.01 -6.31
N TYR A 94 6.34 -6.67 -5.67
CA TYR A 94 5.08 -6.28 -6.28
C TYR A 94 5.08 -4.79 -6.60
N GLU A 95 4.21 -4.38 -7.52
CA GLU A 95 4.14 -2.98 -7.93
C GLU A 95 3.51 -2.11 -6.84
N GLY A 96 2.42 -2.58 -6.23
CA GLY A 96 1.77 -1.80 -5.19
C GLY A 96 0.75 -2.58 -4.38
N PHE A 97 0.37 -1.98 -3.25
CA PHE A 97 -0.72 -2.46 -2.41
C PHE A 97 -1.64 -1.30 -2.05
N VAL A 98 -2.86 -1.34 -2.56
CA VAL A 98 -3.92 -0.35 -2.33
C VAL A 98 -4.96 -0.97 -1.39
N ILE A 99 -5.12 -0.39 -0.20
CA ILE A 99 -6.04 -0.90 0.82
C ILE A 99 -6.95 0.22 1.34
N ASP A 100 -8.24 -0.09 1.48
CA ASP A 100 -9.24 0.84 2.03
C ASP A 100 -9.29 0.73 3.56
N GLY A 101 -9.89 1.72 4.22
CA GLY A 101 -9.99 1.75 5.67
C GLY A 101 -10.66 0.51 6.29
N ARG A 102 -11.61 -0.14 5.60
CA ARG A 102 -12.31 -1.33 6.14
C ARG A 102 -11.43 -2.57 6.11
N CYS A 103 -10.78 -2.84 4.97
CA CYS A 103 -9.82 -3.93 4.86
C CYS A 103 -8.60 -3.68 5.77
N LEU A 104 -8.15 -2.43 5.88
CA LEU A 104 -7.04 -2.06 6.74
C LEU A 104 -7.35 -2.29 8.22
N GLU A 105 -8.58 -2.04 8.67
CA GLU A 105 -8.97 -2.31 10.05
C GLU A 105 -8.76 -3.78 10.43
N VAL A 106 -9.17 -4.70 9.55
CA VAL A 106 -8.93 -6.14 9.71
C VAL A 106 -7.44 -6.47 9.61
N ALA A 107 -6.74 -5.89 8.64
CA ALA A 107 -5.32 -6.13 8.43
C ALA A 107 -4.43 -5.67 9.61
N LEU A 108 -4.89 -4.68 10.38
CA LEU A 108 -4.21 -4.16 11.57
C LEU A 108 -4.59 -4.88 12.87
N GLU A 109 -5.46 -5.89 12.82
CA GLU A 109 -5.72 -6.74 13.98
C GLU A 109 -4.45 -7.52 14.39
N PRO A 110 -4.22 -7.80 15.68
CA PRO A 110 -3.00 -8.47 16.15
C PRO A 110 -2.71 -9.82 15.50
N SER A 111 -3.75 -10.55 15.07
CA SER A 111 -3.58 -11.83 14.36
C SER A 111 -3.13 -11.66 12.91
N ASN A 112 -3.31 -10.48 12.32
CA ASN A 112 -3.19 -10.24 10.88
C ASN A 112 -2.05 -9.24 10.55
N GLU A 113 -1.58 -8.46 11.53
CA GLU A 113 -0.62 -7.39 11.33
C GLU A 113 0.71 -7.84 10.70
N LEU A 114 1.18 -9.05 11.02
CA LEU A 114 2.40 -9.61 10.43
C LEU A 114 2.21 -10.00 8.96
N ASP A 115 1.00 -10.39 8.56
CA ASP A 115 0.66 -10.65 7.17
C ASP A 115 0.56 -9.34 6.39
N PHE A 116 -0.08 -8.31 6.97
CA PHE A 116 -0.09 -6.96 6.41
C PHE A 116 1.34 -6.43 6.17
N VAL A 117 2.22 -6.59 7.15
CA VAL A 117 3.63 -6.17 7.05
C VAL A 117 4.36 -6.96 5.97
N ALA A 118 4.15 -8.28 5.89
CA ALA A 118 4.78 -9.12 4.86
C ALA A 118 4.39 -8.68 3.44
N VAL A 119 3.10 -8.42 3.19
CA VAL A 119 2.65 -7.93 1.87
C VAL A 119 3.21 -6.53 1.60
N SER A 120 3.08 -5.61 2.56
CA SER A 120 3.52 -4.23 2.42
C SER A 120 5.03 -4.10 2.15
N ARG A 121 5.85 -4.95 2.77
CA ARG A 121 7.31 -5.00 2.58
C ARG A 121 7.70 -5.43 1.17
N THR A 122 6.91 -6.29 0.57
CA THR A 122 7.17 -6.83 -0.76
C THR A 122 6.64 -5.90 -1.86
N CYS A 123 5.97 -4.80 -1.52
CA CYS A 123 5.49 -3.81 -2.48
C CYS A 123 6.44 -2.62 -2.60
N LYS A 124 6.60 -2.09 -3.83
CA LYS A 124 7.32 -0.83 -4.09
C LYS A 124 6.66 0.35 -3.37
N THR A 125 5.33 0.39 -3.32
CA THR A 125 4.56 1.42 -2.61
C THR A 125 3.30 0.82 -1.96
N VAL A 126 2.78 1.51 -0.95
CA VAL A 126 1.49 1.21 -0.31
C VAL A 126 0.63 2.47 -0.32
N ILE A 127 -0.63 2.32 -0.72
CA ILE A 127 -1.64 3.38 -0.69
C ILE A 127 -2.78 2.94 0.23
N CYS A 128 -2.90 3.59 1.38
CA CYS A 128 -4.05 3.44 2.26
C CYS A 128 -5.05 4.56 1.96
N CYS A 129 -6.25 4.21 1.53
CA CYS A 129 -7.32 5.15 1.16
C CYS A 129 -8.51 5.05 2.12
N ARG A 130 -9.32 6.11 2.19
CA ARG A 130 -10.43 6.24 3.16
C ARG A 130 -10.01 5.96 4.61
N VAL A 131 -8.79 6.32 5.00
CA VAL A 131 -8.28 6.05 6.36
C VAL A 131 -8.51 7.21 7.32
N SER A 132 -8.95 6.87 8.53
CA SER A 132 -9.09 7.84 9.63
C SER A 132 -7.73 8.25 10.22
N PRO A 133 -7.63 9.40 10.91
CA PRO A 133 -6.42 9.79 11.63
C PRO A 133 -5.89 8.71 12.57
N LYS A 134 -6.80 7.98 13.25
CA LYS A 134 -6.46 6.85 14.11
C LYS A 134 -5.76 5.73 13.33
N GLN A 135 -6.29 5.36 12.17
CA GLN A 135 -5.70 4.33 11.32
C GLN A 135 -4.36 4.76 10.75
N LYS A 136 -4.20 6.03 10.36
CA LYS A 136 -2.90 6.56 9.92
C LYS A 136 -1.82 6.38 11.00
N GLY A 137 -2.17 6.76 12.24
CA GLY A 137 -1.29 6.55 13.40
C GLY A 137 -0.97 5.07 13.64
N ALA A 138 -1.97 4.19 13.54
CA ALA A 138 -1.79 2.76 13.73
C ALA A 138 -0.83 2.14 12.71
N VAL A 139 -0.95 2.51 11.42
CA VAL A 139 -0.01 2.05 10.37
C VAL A 139 1.41 2.49 10.68
N VAL A 140 1.63 3.77 11.01
CA VAL A 140 2.97 4.28 11.33
C VAL A 140 3.55 3.58 12.56
N CYS A 141 2.75 3.36 13.60
CA CYS A 141 3.17 2.66 14.81
C CYS A 141 3.53 1.19 14.54
N LEU A 142 2.72 0.48 13.73
CA LEU A 142 2.99 -0.90 13.33
C LEU A 142 4.31 -0.98 12.56
N MET A 143 4.47 -0.15 11.53
CA MET A 143 5.68 -0.15 10.71
C MET A 143 6.93 0.22 11.54
N LYS A 144 6.84 1.18 12.47
CA LYS A 144 7.94 1.51 13.40
C LYS A 144 8.33 0.36 14.35
N ARG A 145 7.37 -0.49 14.71
CA ARG A 145 7.60 -1.60 15.62
C ARG A 145 8.22 -2.79 14.88
N GLU A 146 7.69 -3.09 13.71
CA GLU A 146 8.08 -4.26 12.92
C GLU A 146 9.31 -4.00 12.05
N GLU A 147 9.47 -2.77 11.54
CA GLU A 147 10.69 -2.31 10.86
C GLU A 147 11.62 -1.61 11.84
N LYS A 148 12.92 -1.87 11.72
CA LYS A 148 13.95 -1.10 12.43
C LYS A 148 14.36 0.17 11.67
N ASP A 149 13.54 0.59 10.71
CA ASP A 149 13.78 1.73 9.83
C ASP A 149 13.33 3.04 10.48
N ILE A 150 13.99 4.13 10.10
CA ILE A 150 13.54 5.47 10.43
C ILE A 150 12.32 5.79 9.57
N THR A 151 11.23 6.20 10.21
CA THR A 151 10.00 6.60 9.52
C THR A 151 9.77 8.10 9.65
N LEU A 152 9.30 8.71 8.56
CA LEU A 152 8.91 10.11 8.51
C LEU A 152 7.42 10.18 8.13
N ALA A 153 6.66 11.04 8.80
CA ALA A 153 5.28 11.33 8.46
C ALA A 153 5.16 12.83 8.10
N VAL A 154 4.58 13.12 6.93
CA VAL A 154 4.33 14.46 6.41
C VAL A 154 2.84 14.52 6.05
N GLY A 155 2.15 15.59 6.44
CA GLY A 155 0.71 15.76 6.23
C GLY A 155 0.26 17.19 6.44
#